data_AF-A0A841BF30-F1
#
_entry.id   AF-A0A841BF30-F1
#
_cell.length_a   1.000
_cell.length_b   1.000
_cell.length_c   1.000
_cell.angle_alpha   90.00
_cell.angle_beta   90.00
_cell.angle_gamma   90.00
#
_symmetry.space_group_name_H-M   'P 1'
#
loop_
_entity.id
_entity.type
_entity.pdbx_description
1 polymer ?
#
loop_
_entity_poly.entity_id
_entity_poly.type
_entity_poly.pdbx_seq_one_letter_code
_entity_poly.pdbx_strand_id
1 'polypeptide(L)'
;MYENQRRLSRRTRSALVAGASTVIVALALTMGAAANAATLFSDDFSDGNSTGWSTSGGTWSVASGAYAQSSSSASAKALAGSTSWSTATVSAKVRATTFGSSASRGIGIAARAQSTSNFYALVLTATAVQIRKGATTTLATAPFSASAGTTYTLSLSATGSSLVGSVNGSQVVSVSDGSYATGRAGLVANYVAGTFDDVLVTDAAGPSPSASPSVSPPSSPSPSPSTSTSPPPPPGGIVGWATQGGGTTGGAGGATVTVSTFADFKTQAQAAGTRTILVNGMLSGSGTVEISANKTIQGVGASSGISGSTLNIEDMHPANVIIQNLNIRGVLGNDAIQIENATHIWIDHNTMTSTIASNPDVYDGMIDITHAGDYITVSWNIIRDHWKTSLVGHSDGNAGEDVGHLRVTYHHNWFDHTFERSPRVRFGETVHVFNNYYTNVNNNADSYAIASVMNAGVLVEGNVFENVQQACWSASGYADSDPGRLVARNNSLTNSGPCETNGTVAALPYGYTAADVGTVKSSVTAGAGAGKL
;
A
#
# COMPACT_ATOMS: atom_id res chain seq x y z
N MET A 1 32.22 68.20 -49.95
CA MET A 1 32.12 69.43 -49.14
C MET A 1 31.37 69.09 -47.87
N TYR A 2 31.98 69.39 -46.71
CA TYR A 2 31.41 69.72 -45.39
C TYR A 2 30.05 69.13 -44.95
N GLU A 3 29.76 68.71 -43.72
CA GLU A 3 30.46 68.44 -42.44
C GLU A 3 29.32 68.14 -41.42
N ASN A 4 29.68 67.61 -40.24
CA ASN A 4 28.98 67.71 -38.95
C ASN A 4 27.69 66.88 -38.70
N GLN A 5 27.70 65.88 -37.81
CA GLN A 5 27.92 65.86 -36.34
C GLN A 5 26.67 66.17 -35.48
N ARG A 6 26.33 65.15 -34.66
CA ARG A 6 25.95 65.19 -33.23
C ARG A 6 24.49 65.46 -32.77
N ARG A 7 24.07 64.46 -31.96
CA ARG A 7 23.59 64.54 -30.55
C ARG A 7 22.08 64.43 -30.24
N LEU A 8 21.75 63.28 -29.63
CA LEU A 8 21.23 63.09 -28.26
C LEU A 8 19.87 63.75 -27.86
N SER A 9 18.90 62.85 -27.60
CA SER A 9 18.35 62.54 -26.26
C SER A 9 16.84 62.73 -26.00
N ARG A 10 16.30 61.66 -25.38
CA ARG A 10 15.29 61.59 -24.29
C ARG A 10 13.83 62.00 -24.55
N ARG A 11 12.97 60.97 -24.40
CA ARG A 11 11.78 60.81 -23.52
C ARG A 11 10.77 61.99 -23.52
N THR A 12 9.46 61.81 -23.61
CA THR A 12 8.61 60.94 -22.77
C THR A 12 7.14 61.08 -23.22
N ARG A 13 6.37 59.98 -23.13
CA ARG A 13 4.92 59.85 -22.84
C ARG A 13 3.88 60.70 -23.60
N SER A 14 2.92 60.01 -24.19
CA SER A 14 1.52 60.44 -24.25
C SER A 14 0.62 59.22 -24.19
N ALA A 15 -0.38 59.27 -23.30
CA ALA A 15 -1.44 58.30 -23.13
C ALA A 15 -2.68 58.79 -23.87
N LEU A 16 -3.40 57.91 -24.58
CA LEU A 16 -4.82 58.06 -24.93
C LEU A 16 -5.37 56.64 -25.18
N VAL A 17 -6.27 56.16 -24.32
CA VAL A 17 -7.75 56.27 -24.37
C VAL A 17 -8.37 55.18 -25.24
N ALA A 18 -9.36 54.53 -24.62
CA ALA A 18 -10.09 53.36 -25.03
C ALA A 18 -10.99 53.59 -26.25
N GLY A 19 -11.14 52.52 -27.04
CA GLY A 19 -12.22 52.31 -28.00
C GLY A 19 -12.64 50.85 -27.92
N ALA A 20 -13.86 50.61 -27.44
CA ALA A 20 -14.46 49.29 -27.30
C ALA A 20 -14.89 48.72 -28.65
N SER A 21 -14.70 47.42 -28.85
CA SER A 21 -15.45 46.63 -29.83
C SER A 21 -15.54 45.19 -29.32
N THR A 22 -16.76 44.79 -29.00
CA THR A 22 -17.18 43.46 -28.57
C THR A 22 -17.05 42.44 -29.71
N VAL A 23 -16.27 41.38 -29.48
CA VAL A 23 -16.38 40.11 -30.22
C VAL A 23 -16.59 39.02 -29.16
N ILE A 24 -17.79 38.45 -29.12
CA ILE A 24 -18.11 37.28 -28.31
C ILE A 24 -17.60 36.07 -29.09
N VAL A 25 -16.43 35.55 -28.70
CA VAL A 25 -16.01 34.19 -29.05
C VAL A 25 -16.28 33.33 -27.82
N ALA A 26 -17.23 32.41 -27.95
CA ALA A 26 -17.43 31.34 -26.98
C ALA A 26 -16.23 30.40 -27.03
N LEU A 27 -15.22 30.69 -26.21
CA LEU A 27 -14.10 29.77 -25.98
C LEU A 27 -14.55 28.79 -24.89
N ALA A 28 -14.82 27.56 -25.29
CA ALA A 28 -14.98 26.45 -24.37
C ALA A 28 -13.68 26.30 -23.57
N LEU A 29 -13.67 26.82 -22.35
CA LEU A 29 -12.64 26.56 -21.36
C LEU A 29 -12.75 25.10 -20.94
N THR A 30 -11.99 24.22 -21.59
CA THR A 30 -11.58 22.98 -20.95
C THR A 30 -10.63 23.38 -19.82
N MET A 31 -11.18 23.56 -18.63
CA MET A 31 -10.39 23.60 -17.40
C MET A 31 -9.70 22.25 -17.27
N GLY A 32 -8.43 22.19 -17.66
CA GLY A 32 -7.56 21.10 -17.23
C GLY A 32 -7.53 21.15 -15.71
N ALA A 33 -8.13 20.16 -15.06
CA ALA A 33 -8.02 20.00 -13.63
C ALA A 33 -6.53 19.92 -13.27
N ALA A 34 -6.05 20.89 -12.49
CA ALA A 34 -4.79 20.71 -11.80
C ALA A 34 -4.91 19.44 -10.95
N ALA A 35 -3.97 18.51 -11.10
CA ALA A 35 -3.85 17.40 -10.16
C ALA A 35 -3.54 18.02 -8.79
N ASN A 36 -4.53 18.04 -7.90
CA ASN A 36 -4.32 18.46 -6.52
C ASN A 36 -3.59 17.34 -5.80
N ALA A 37 -2.54 17.69 -5.06
CA ALA A 37 -1.90 16.76 -4.15
C ALA A 37 -2.96 16.26 -3.15
N ALA A 38 -3.14 14.95 -3.03
CA ALA A 38 -4.04 14.39 -2.03
C ALA A 38 -3.43 14.58 -0.63
N THR A 39 -4.21 15.09 0.31
CA THR A 39 -3.83 15.11 1.72
C THR A 39 -3.80 13.67 2.24
N LEU A 40 -2.61 13.20 2.60
CA LEU A 40 -2.38 11.87 3.19
C LEU A 40 -2.64 11.88 4.71
N PHE A 41 -2.34 13.00 5.36
CA PHE A 41 -2.53 13.22 6.78
C PHE A 41 -2.50 14.70 7.09
N SER A 42 -3.31 15.13 8.03
CA SER A 42 -3.24 16.48 8.58
C SER A 42 -3.57 16.45 10.06
N ASP A 43 -2.93 17.32 10.82
CA ASP A 43 -3.22 17.53 12.23
C ASP A 43 -2.90 18.98 12.62
N ASP A 44 -3.92 19.70 13.05
CA ASP A 44 -3.83 21.09 13.55
C ASP A 44 -3.89 21.15 15.09
N PHE A 45 -3.95 19.98 15.75
CA PHE A 45 -4.01 19.80 17.20
C PHE A 45 -5.11 20.60 17.92
N SER A 46 -6.08 21.16 17.19
CA SER A 46 -7.14 22.02 17.73
C SER A 46 -8.21 21.22 18.47
N ASP A 47 -8.26 19.92 18.22
CA ASP A 47 -9.11 18.95 18.91
C ASP A 47 -8.55 18.51 20.29
N GLY A 48 -7.39 19.04 20.68
CA GLY A 48 -6.78 18.82 21.98
C GLY A 48 -6.16 17.44 22.18
N ASN A 49 -5.99 16.63 21.13
CA ASN A 49 -5.39 15.30 21.23
C ASN A 49 -4.30 15.09 20.17
N SER A 50 -3.50 14.03 20.34
CA SER A 50 -2.45 13.63 19.40
C SER A 50 -2.72 12.25 18.81
N THR A 51 -3.99 11.95 18.51
CA THR A 51 -4.39 10.66 17.96
C THR A 51 -3.67 10.41 16.63
N GLY A 52 -3.17 9.19 16.43
CA GLY A 52 -2.39 8.85 15.23
C GLY A 52 -0.88 9.14 15.31
N TRP A 53 -0.42 9.78 16.39
CA TRP A 53 1.01 9.98 16.65
C TRP A 53 1.59 8.91 17.58
N SER A 54 2.78 8.42 17.25
CA SER A 54 3.59 7.54 18.11
C SER A 54 4.92 8.22 18.44
N THR A 55 5.24 8.35 19.72
CA THR A 55 6.42 9.10 20.18
C THR A 55 7.60 8.20 20.53
N SER A 56 8.81 8.71 20.34
CA SER A 56 10.06 8.10 20.80
C SER A 56 10.94 9.17 21.42
N GLY A 57 11.26 9.02 22.70
CA GLY A 57 11.99 10.00 23.48
C GLY A 57 11.21 11.31 23.72
N GLY A 58 11.71 12.13 24.65
CA GLY A 58 11.10 13.41 25.01
C GLY A 58 9.84 13.27 25.87
N THR A 59 9.15 14.41 26.05
CA THR A 59 7.87 14.50 26.75
C THR A 59 6.94 15.29 25.86
N TRP A 60 5.83 14.66 25.47
CA TRP A 60 4.93 15.16 24.43
C TRP A 60 3.52 15.34 25.00
N SER A 61 2.88 16.46 24.67
CA SER A 61 1.51 16.75 25.07
C SER A 61 0.90 17.79 24.14
N VAL A 62 -0.38 17.64 23.80
CA VAL A 62 -1.12 18.70 23.11
C VAL A 62 -1.59 19.72 24.13
N ALA A 63 -1.25 21.00 23.88
CA ALA A 63 -1.64 22.10 24.73
C ALA A 63 -1.81 23.37 23.90
N SER A 64 -2.89 24.12 24.14
CA SER A 64 -3.18 25.39 23.44
C SER A 64 -3.22 25.27 21.91
N GLY A 65 -3.76 24.16 21.38
CA GLY A 65 -3.87 23.93 19.94
C GLY A 65 -2.55 23.61 19.25
N ALA A 66 -1.54 23.13 19.97
CA ALA A 66 -0.26 22.74 19.38
C ALA A 66 0.31 21.50 20.07
N TYR A 67 1.08 20.70 19.34
CA TYR A 67 1.78 19.56 19.91
C TYR A 67 3.12 19.98 20.47
N ALA A 68 3.22 19.98 21.80
CA ALA A 68 4.40 20.45 22.52
C ALA A 68 5.34 19.30 22.85
N GLN A 69 6.62 19.53 22.59
CA GLN A 69 7.73 18.73 23.11
C GLN A 69 8.46 19.59 24.16
N SER A 70 8.52 19.13 25.40
CA SER A 70 9.04 19.94 26.53
C SER A 70 10.43 19.55 27.04
N SER A 71 10.98 18.43 26.58
CA SER A 71 12.23 17.87 27.12
C SER A 71 13.43 18.09 26.19
N SER A 72 14.52 18.67 26.70
CA SER A 72 15.76 18.82 25.94
C SER A 72 16.81 17.73 26.18
N SER A 73 16.44 16.62 26.88
CA SER A 73 17.41 15.62 27.35
C SER A 73 17.80 14.56 26.31
N ALA A 74 17.02 14.42 25.24
CA ALA A 74 17.25 13.41 24.21
C ALA A 74 16.87 13.93 22.81
N SER A 75 17.25 13.15 21.80
CA SER A 75 16.63 13.25 20.48
C SER A 75 15.23 12.65 20.56
N ALA A 76 14.21 13.47 20.34
CA ALA A 76 12.80 13.07 20.40
C ALA A 76 12.19 13.07 18.99
N LYS A 77 11.21 12.17 18.79
CA LYS A 77 10.44 12.01 17.56
C LYS A 77 8.97 11.79 17.90
N ALA A 78 8.09 12.33 17.06
CA ALA A 78 6.72 11.88 16.96
C ALA A 78 6.49 11.50 15.50
N LEU A 79 6.03 10.28 15.23
CA LEU A 79 5.77 9.80 13.87
C LEU A 79 4.27 9.61 13.70
N ALA A 80 3.74 9.95 12.52
CA ALA A 80 2.34 9.81 12.17
C ALA A 80 2.19 9.24 10.76
N GLY A 81 1.07 8.57 10.53
CA GLY A 81 0.77 7.94 9.24
C GLY A 81 1.50 6.64 8.96
N SER A 82 1.64 6.31 7.68
CA SER A 82 2.02 4.97 7.22
C SER A 82 3.46 4.90 6.68
N THR A 83 4.14 3.76 6.88
CA THR A 83 5.45 3.50 6.29
C THR A 83 5.40 3.30 4.76
N SER A 84 4.21 3.19 4.19
CA SER A 84 3.97 3.00 2.75
C SER A 84 4.00 4.30 1.92
N TRP A 85 3.97 5.48 2.55
CA TRP A 85 3.95 6.75 1.83
C TRP A 85 5.24 6.95 1.01
N SER A 86 5.13 6.88 -0.32
CA SER A 86 6.23 6.89 -1.29
C SER A 86 6.60 8.28 -1.80
N THR A 87 5.61 9.18 -1.82
CA THR A 87 5.78 10.60 -2.09
C THR A 87 5.16 11.36 -0.93
N ALA A 88 5.97 12.16 -0.24
CA ALA A 88 5.51 12.92 0.91
C ALA A 88 6.12 14.31 0.83
N THR A 89 5.26 15.31 0.66
CA THR A 89 5.58 16.65 1.14
C THR A 89 5.04 16.74 2.54
N VAL A 90 5.95 16.79 3.52
CA VAL A 90 5.60 17.03 4.92
C VAL A 90 5.79 18.51 5.18
N SER A 91 4.79 19.15 5.77
CA SER A 91 4.87 20.55 6.20
C SER A 91 4.31 20.69 7.61
N ALA A 92 4.87 21.64 8.38
CA ALA A 92 4.38 21.99 9.69
C ALA A 92 4.87 23.40 10.07
N LYS A 93 4.10 24.09 10.90
CA LYS A 93 4.60 25.21 11.71
C LYS A 93 5.42 24.65 12.86
N VAL A 94 6.64 25.17 13.02
CA VAL A 94 7.55 24.79 14.10
C VAL A 94 7.98 26.03 14.87
N ARG A 95 8.09 25.91 16.19
CA ARG A 95 8.55 26.99 17.06
C ARG A 95 9.46 26.43 18.15
N ALA A 96 10.76 26.68 18.05
CA ALA A 96 11.70 26.31 19.11
C ALA A 96 11.59 27.30 20.28
N THR A 97 11.49 26.80 21.51
CA THR A 97 11.51 27.64 22.73
C THR A 97 12.89 28.24 22.96
N THR A 98 13.93 27.46 22.65
CA THR A 98 15.34 27.85 22.71
C THR A 98 16.10 27.08 21.65
N PHE A 99 17.12 27.64 21.02
CA PHE A 99 18.08 26.86 20.23
C PHE A 99 19.33 26.57 21.06
N GLY A 100 19.86 25.34 20.94
CA GLY A 100 21.16 25.01 21.51
C GLY A 100 22.30 25.59 20.67
N SER A 101 23.48 25.76 21.28
CA SER A 101 24.68 26.29 20.61
C SER A 101 25.35 25.31 19.64
N SER A 102 24.99 24.01 19.69
CA SER A 102 25.51 23.00 18.78
C SER A 102 24.68 22.91 17.50
N ALA A 103 25.34 22.85 16.34
CA ALA A 103 24.72 22.62 15.04
C ALA A 103 23.97 21.28 14.94
N SER A 104 24.22 20.33 15.85
CA SER A 104 23.48 19.06 15.90
C SER A 104 22.10 19.17 16.54
N ARG A 105 21.81 20.27 17.26
CA ARG A 105 20.54 20.51 17.98
C ARG A 105 19.59 21.38 17.15
N GLY A 106 18.32 20.99 17.10
CA GLY A 106 17.36 21.69 16.26
C GLY A 106 15.99 21.04 16.24
N ILE A 107 15.02 21.79 15.73
CA ILE A 107 13.62 21.40 15.59
C ILE A 107 13.30 21.20 14.11
N GLY A 108 12.42 20.28 13.77
CA GLY A 108 12.20 19.95 12.37
C GLY A 108 11.06 19.00 12.12
N ILE A 109 10.94 18.62 10.86
CA ILE A 109 9.98 17.65 10.36
C ILE A 109 10.73 16.48 9.73
N ALA A 110 10.12 15.31 9.71
CA ALA A 110 10.62 14.10 9.09
C ALA A 110 9.68 13.64 7.99
N ALA A 111 10.27 13.12 6.92
CA ALA A 111 9.59 12.42 5.85
C ALA A 111 10.24 11.04 5.68
N ARG A 112 9.48 10.10 5.13
CA ARG A 112 9.98 8.75 4.81
C ARG A 112 10.62 8.04 6.02
N ALA A 113 10.00 8.19 7.18
CA ALA A 113 10.43 7.51 8.39
C ALA A 113 10.05 6.01 8.35
N GLN A 114 11.05 5.16 8.19
CA GLN A 114 10.97 3.70 8.29
C GLN A 114 10.99 3.24 9.75
N SER A 115 11.72 3.98 10.59
CA SER A 115 11.79 3.76 12.03
C SER A 115 12.16 5.08 12.73
N THR A 116 12.29 5.03 14.05
CA THR A 116 12.79 6.16 14.86
C THR A 116 14.26 6.50 14.61
N SER A 117 14.98 5.67 13.85
CA SER A 117 16.40 5.85 13.50
C SER A 117 16.62 6.06 12.01
N ASN A 118 15.72 5.56 11.16
CA ASN A 118 15.82 5.58 9.71
C ASN A 118 14.74 6.48 9.11
N PHE A 119 15.10 7.72 8.78
CA PHE A 119 14.19 8.73 8.22
C PHE A 119 14.98 9.83 7.50
N TYR A 120 14.33 10.64 6.65
CA TYR A 120 14.86 11.94 6.26
C TYR A 120 14.26 13.04 7.12
N ALA A 121 15.04 14.06 7.47
CA ALA A 121 14.52 15.20 8.22
C ALA A 121 15.01 16.52 7.67
N LEU A 122 14.14 17.52 7.72
CA LEU A 122 14.50 18.92 7.56
C LEU A 122 14.57 19.54 8.96
N VAL A 123 15.78 19.88 9.39
CA VAL A 123 16.05 20.39 10.74
C VAL A 123 16.48 21.84 10.66
N LEU A 124 15.77 22.69 11.40
CA LEU A 124 16.09 24.08 11.64
C LEU A 124 16.94 24.21 12.91
N THR A 125 18.08 24.88 12.79
CA THR A 125 18.97 25.26 13.90
C THR A 125 19.02 26.79 13.99
N ALA A 126 19.73 27.35 14.98
CA ALA A 126 19.87 28.81 15.11
C ALA A 126 20.51 29.48 13.87
N THR A 127 21.39 28.75 13.16
CA THR A 127 22.25 29.32 12.11
C THR A 127 22.17 28.60 10.76
N ALA A 128 21.40 27.51 10.66
CA ALA A 128 21.29 26.72 9.45
C ALA A 128 19.98 25.94 9.34
N VAL A 129 19.63 25.59 8.10
CA VAL A 129 18.64 24.57 7.74
C VAL A 129 19.38 23.38 7.14
N GLN A 130 19.04 22.16 7.58
CA GLN A 130 19.77 20.95 7.23
C GLN A 130 18.81 19.85 6.76
N ILE A 131 19.17 19.15 5.68
CA ILE A 131 18.58 17.85 5.35
C ILE A 131 19.45 16.77 5.98
N ARG A 132 18.85 15.90 6.79
CA ARG A 132 19.52 14.82 7.52
C ARG A 132 18.97 13.45 7.16
N LYS A 133 19.83 12.43 7.26
CA LYS A 133 19.48 11.00 7.26
C LYS A 133 19.62 10.47 8.68
N GLY A 134 18.50 10.08 9.28
CA GLY A 134 18.41 9.79 10.71
C GLY A 134 18.73 11.02 11.58
N ALA A 135 19.13 10.79 12.83
CA ALA A 135 19.34 11.87 13.79
C ALA A 135 20.65 12.67 13.55
N THR A 136 21.69 12.03 13.01
CA THR A 136 23.07 12.51 13.08
C THR A 136 23.72 12.80 11.72
N THR A 137 23.33 12.13 10.64
CA THR A 137 23.99 12.28 9.34
C THR A 137 23.41 13.46 8.58
N THR A 138 24.22 14.49 8.30
CA THR A 138 23.80 15.64 7.48
C THR A 138 24.12 15.38 6.02
N LEU A 139 23.11 15.49 5.16
CA LEU A 139 23.24 15.31 3.70
C LEU A 139 23.45 16.63 2.98
N ALA A 140 22.78 17.70 3.43
CA ALA A 140 22.95 19.06 2.91
C ALA A 140 22.67 20.11 3.99
N THR A 141 23.24 21.31 3.82
CA THR A 141 23.13 22.43 4.75
C THR A 141 23.08 23.73 3.97
N ALA A 142 22.23 24.66 4.43
CA ALA A 142 22.18 26.04 3.97
C ALA A 142 22.17 27.00 5.17
N PRO A 143 22.81 28.19 5.08
CA PRO A 143 22.78 29.18 6.15
C PRO A 143 21.37 29.74 6.33
N PHE A 144 20.92 29.89 7.58
CA PHE A 144 19.63 30.47 7.93
C PHE A 144 19.63 30.99 9.36
N SER A 145 19.21 32.22 9.62
CA SER A 145 19.17 32.78 10.97
C SER A 145 17.79 32.59 11.60
N ALA A 146 17.66 31.61 12.49
CA ALA A 146 16.44 31.34 13.24
C ALA A 146 16.49 31.97 14.64
N SER A 147 15.38 32.59 15.06
CA SER A 147 15.23 33.14 16.41
C SER A 147 14.34 32.25 17.27
N ALA A 148 14.75 32.05 18.53
CA ALA A 148 13.92 31.34 19.50
C ALA A 148 12.59 32.07 19.71
N GLY A 149 11.51 31.32 19.95
CA GLY A 149 10.17 31.86 20.12
C GLY A 149 9.51 32.36 18.83
N THR A 150 10.16 32.25 17.67
CA THR A 150 9.58 32.59 16.35
C THR A 150 9.05 31.33 15.68
N THR A 151 7.84 31.43 15.09
CA THR A 151 7.25 30.34 14.32
C THR A 151 7.75 30.38 12.88
N TYR A 152 8.16 29.23 12.36
CA TYR A 152 8.58 29.03 10.97
C TYR A 152 7.74 27.94 10.34
N THR A 153 7.36 28.10 9.08
CA THR A 153 6.73 27.02 8.31
C THR A 153 7.82 26.23 7.61
N LEU A 154 8.00 24.97 7.98
CA LEU A 154 8.93 24.07 7.31
C LEU A 154 8.17 23.21 6.30
N SER A 155 8.80 22.90 5.18
CA SER A 155 8.31 21.88 4.25
C SER A 155 9.47 21.06 3.68
N LEU A 156 9.33 19.74 3.72
CA LEU A 156 10.26 18.77 3.15
C LEU A 156 9.52 17.95 2.09
N SER A 157 9.85 18.19 0.82
CA SER A 157 9.39 17.36 -0.28
C SER A 157 10.39 16.23 -0.51
N ALA A 158 9.91 14.98 -0.40
CA ALA A 158 10.67 13.76 -0.68
C ALA A 158 10.02 13.02 -1.86
N THR A 159 10.57 13.24 -3.07
CA THR A 159 10.04 12.71 -4.33
C THR A 159 11.16 12.00 -5.11
N GLY A 160 11.00 10.71 -5.40
CA GLY A 160 12.11 9.91 -5.94
C GLY A 160 13.31 9.94 -4.98
N SER A 161 14.51 10.21 -5.46
CA SER A 161 15.68 10.50 -4.59
C SER A 161 15.81 11.97 -4.21
N SER A 162 14.96 12.85 -4.74
CA SER A 162 15.05 14.30 -4.53
C SER A 162 14.46 14.68 -3.16
N LEU A 163 15.27 15.35 -2.35
CA LEU A 163 14.89 15.94 -1.09
C LEU A 163 15.01 17.45 -1.20
N VAL A 164 13.91 18.17 -1.03
CA VAL A 164 13.86 19.63 -1.14
C VAL A 164 13.26 20.21 0.14
N GLY A 165 14.04 21.02 0.83
CA GLY A 165 13.65 21.71 2.05
C GLY A 165 13.37 23.20 1.82
N SER A 166 12.24 23.67 2.33
CA SER A 166 11.84 25.08 2.32
C SER A 166 11.54 25.61 3.72
N VAL A 167 11.74 26.92 3.88
CA VAL A 167 11.34 27.68 5.08
C VAL A 167 10.47 28.84 4.64
N ASN A 168 9.29 29.00 5.24
CA ASN A 168 8.30 30.02 4.91
C ASN A 168 7.99 30.07 3.39
N GLY A 169 7.85 28.88 2.78
CA GLY A 169 7.54 28.71 1.36
C GLY A 169 8.71 28.89 0.40
N SER A 170 9.87 29.38 0.85
CA SER A 170 11.07 29.52 0.00
C SER A 170 11.96 28.29 0.10
N GLN A 171 12.28 27.66 -1.02
CA GLN A 171 13.28 26.57 -1.06
C GLN A 171 14.65 27.10 -0.63
N VAL A 172 15.27 26.44 0.34
CA VAL A 172 16.56 26.85 0.92
C VAL A 172 17.65 25.80 0.81
N VAL A 173 17.29 24.51 0.71
CA VAL A 173 18.26 23.41 0.64
C VAL A 173 17.70 22.25 -0.17
N SER A 174 18.56 21.54 -0.90
CA SER A 174 18.17 20.33 -1.62
C SER A 174 19.33 19.34 -1.73
N VAL A 175 19.02 18.06 -1.82
CA VAL A 175 20.00 16.98 -2.02
C VAL A 175 19.33 15.78 -2.71
N SER A 176 20.13 14.89 -3.31
CA SER A 176 19.65 13.62 -3.83
C SER A 176 20.14 12.47 -2.93
N ASP A 177 19.22 11.76 -2.30
CA ASP A 177 19.46 10.52 -1.55
C ASP A 177 18.21 9.63 -1.65
N GLY A 178 18.39 8.39 -2.12
CA GLY A 178 17.32 7.42 -2.32
C GLY A 178 17.31 6.27 -1.32
N SER A 179 18.09 6.36 -0.23
CA SER A 179 18.18 5.32 0.81
C SER A 179 16.82 4.93 1.41
N TYR A 180 15.88 5.88 1.52
CA TYR A 180 14.53 5.65 2.01
C TYR A 180 13.52 6.05 0.93
N ALA A 181 12.85 5.06 0.35
CA ALA A 181 11.88 5.28 -0.74
C ALA A 181 10.48 5.62 -0.22
N THR A 182 10.12 5.11 0.96
CA THR A 182 8.81 5.35 1.59
C THR A 182 8.98 5.71 3.06
N GLY A 183 7.91 6.02 3.76
CA GLY A 183 7.90 6.04 5.22
C GLY A 183 6.98 7.11 5.81
N ARG A 184 6.75 7.01 7.12
CA ARG A 184 5.87 7.89 7.89
C ARG A 184 6.33 9.35 7.82
N ALA A 185 5.42 10.28 8.07
CA ALA A 185 5.80 11.65 8.40
C ALA A 185 6.14 11.73 9.89
N GLY A 186 6.81 12.79 10.28
CA GLY A 186 7.11 13.00 11.68
C GLY A 186 7.55 14.40 12.05
N LEU A 187 7.68 14.58 13.36
CA LEU A 187 8.21 15.76 14.02
C LEU A 187 9.52 15.37 14.69
N VAL A 188 10.50 16.26 14.62
CA VAL A 188 11.86 16.03 15.09
C VAL A 188 12.24 17.11 16.08
N ALA A 189 12.58 16.72 17.30
CA ALA A 189 13.13 17.62 18.30
C ALA A 189 14.46 17.04 18.81
N ASN A 190 15.58 17.51 18.26
CA ASN A 190 16.91 17.04 18.62
C ASN A 190 17.48 17.87 19.78
N TYR A 191 17.30 17.40 21.02
CA TYR A 191 17.74 18.07 22.25
C TYR A 191 17.24 19.52 22.34
N VAL A 192 15.98 19.74 21.98
CA VAL A 192 15.33 21.05 21.90
C VAL A 192 13.88 20.92 22.36
N ALA A 193 13.38 21.91 23.08
CA ALA A 193 11.95 22.04 23.39
C ALA A 193 11.29 23.00 22.38
N GLY A 194 10.03 22.73 22.05
CA GLY A 194 9.27 23.55 21.11
C GLY A 194 7.89 23.00 20.81
N THR A 195 7.18 23.69 19.92
CA THR A 195 5.82 23.32 19.50
C THR A 195 5.75 23.09 18.01
N PHE A 196 4.81 22.22 17.63
CA PHE A 196 4.47 21.88 16.26
C PHE A 196 2.97 22.08 16.06
N ASP A 197 2.61 22.59 14.89
CA ASP A 197 1.24 22.93 14.55
C ASP A 197 1.05 22.88 13.02
N ASP A 198 -0.20 22.83 12.55
CA ASP A 198 -0.58 22.76 11.13
C ASP A 198 0.24 21.72 10.36
N VAL A 199 0.29 20.49 10.87
CA VAL A 199 0.94 19.39 10.16
C VAL A 199 0.10 19.05 8.95
N LEU A 200 0.70 19.10 7.78
CA LEU A 200 0.08 18.67 6.54
C LEU A 200 1.06 17.78 5.78
N VAL A 201 0.60 16.58 5.47
CA VAL A 201 1.27 15.62 4.62
C VAL A 201 0.44 15.44 3.37
N THR A 202 1.04 15.73 2.23
CA THR A 202 0.41 15.46 0.94
C THR A 202 1.23 14.46 0.16
N ASP A 203 0.58 13.73 -0.74
CA ASP A 203 1.32 13.07 -1.82
C ASP A 203 2.01 14.15 -2.67
N ALA A 204 3.04 13.77 -3.44
CA ALA A 204 3.64 14.75 -4.33
C ALA A 204 2.67 14.99 -5.49
N ALA A 205 2.00 16.14 -5.52
CA ALA A 205 1.58 16.69 -6.80
C ALA A 205 2.84 16.79 -7.67
N GLY A 206 2.83 16.10 -8.82
CA GLY A 206 3.87 16.27 -9.82
C GLY A 206 4.05 17.76 -10.12
N PRO A 207 5.26 18.20 -10.53
CA PRO A 207 5.49 19.61 -10.80
C PRO A 207 4.54 20.06 -11.92
N SER A 208 3.63 20.99 -11.61
CA SER A 208 2.86 21.70 -12.63
C SER A 208 3.78 22.67 -13.39
N PRO A 209 3.69 22.76 -14.73
CA PRO A 209 4.65 23.46 -15.55
C PRO A 209 4.33 24.96 -15.67
N SER A 210 5.36 25.79 -15.83
CA SER A 210 5.50 26.74 -16.94
C SER A 210 6.54 27.83 -16.63
N ALA A 211 7.65 27.79 -17.36
CA ALA A 211 8.20 28.98 -17.97
C ALA A 211 8.53 28.66 -19.43
N SER A 212 8.09 29.56 -20.32
CA SER A 212 8.01 29.49 -21.79
C SER A 212 9.38 29.45 -22.51
N PRO A 213 9.41 29.21 -23.84
CA PRO A 213 10.57 28.72 -24.57
C PRO A 213 11.54 29.82 -25.02
N SER A 214 12.78 29.44 -25.30
CA SER A 214 13.67 30.20 -26.19
C SER A 214 14.58 29.24 -26.98
N VAL A 215 14.78 29.59 -28.26
CA VAL A 215 15.28 28.79 -29.38
C VAL A 215 16.81 28.87 -29.53
N SER A 216 17.52 27.77 -29.82
CA SER A 216 18.51 27.59 -30.93
C SER A 216 19.41 26.32 -30.79
N PRO A 217 19.95 25.73 -31.90
CA PRO A 217 20.52 24.36 -32.03
C PRO A 217 22.08 24.34 -32.03
N PRO A 218 22.84 23.28 -32.43
CA PRO A 218 22.65 21.81 -32.61
C PRO A 218 23.57 20.98 -31.64
N SER A 219 23.59 19.63 -31.55
CA SER A 219 24.17 18.64 -32.49
C SER A 219 23.93 17.18 -32.04
N SER A 220 23.74 16.30 -33.03
CA SER A 220 23.70 14.82 -32.94
C SER A 220 25.02 14.22 -32.39
N PRO A 221 25.04 13.02 -31.76
CA PRO A 221 25.04 11.77 -32.53
C PRO A 221 24.23 10.58 -31.94
N SER A 222 23.64 9.79 -32.85
CA SER A 222 23.54 8.30 -32.97
C SER A 222 22.98 7.40 -31.83
N PRO A 223 22.30 6.26 -32.16
CA PRO A 223 21.44 5.51 -31.24
C PRO A 223 22.11 4.27 -30.59
N SER A 224 21.63 3.88 -29.41
CA SER A 224 21.74 2.50 -28.87
C SER A 224 20.80 2.30 -27.66
N PRO A 225 20.43 1.05 -27.31
CA PRO A 225 19.04 0.61 -27.28
C PRO A 225 18.42 0.48 -25.87
N SER A 226 17.09 0.42 -25.89
CA SER A 226 16.13 -0.06 -24.89
C SER A 226 16.65 -0.61 -23.56
N THR A 227 16.10 -0.10 -22.45
CA THR A 227 15.86 -0.89 -21.25
C THR A 227 14.38 -0.81 -20.86
N SER A 228 13.81 -2.00 -20.70
CA SER A 228 12.45 -2.32 -20.33
C SER A 228 12.03 -1.68 -19.01
N THR A 229 10.90 -0.98 -19.01
CA THR A 229 10.22 -0.54 -17.80
C THR A 229 9.58 -1.74 -17.10
N SER A 230 10.08 -2.10 -15.93
CA SER A 230 9.36 -2.95 -14.97
C SER A 230 8.02 -2.30 -14.62
N PRO A 231 6.90 -3.04 -14.54
CA PRO A 231 5.67 -2.51 -13.99
C PRO A 231 5.89 -2.07 -12.53
N PRO A 232 5.27 -0.97 -12.08
CA PRO A 232 5.29 -0.56 -10.67
C PRO A 232 4.46 -1.54 -9.82
N PRO A 233 4.77 -1.69 -8.51
CA PRO A 233 3.96 -2.46 -7.59
C PRO A 233 2.61 -1.76 -7.33
N PRO A 234 1.57 -2.51 -6.94
CA PRO A 234 0.23 -1.98 -6.70
C PRO A 234 0.15 -1.09 -5.45
N PRO A 235 -0.87 -0.24 -5.32
CA PRO A 235 -0.99 0.74 -4.26
C PRO A 235 -1.34 0.05 -2.93
N GLY A 236 -0.65 0.40 -1.84
CA GLY A 236 -0.98 -0.02 -0.47
C GLY A 236 -0.06 -1.09 0.14
N GLY A 237 0.69 -1.84 -0.67
CA GLY A 237 1.62 -2.87 -0.20
C GLY A 237 0.95 -4.05 0.52
N ILE A 238 1.75 -5.05 0.84
CA ILE A 238 1.28 -6.26 1.53
C ILE A 238 0.96 -5.97 3.01
N VAL A 239 -0.20 -6.44 3.49
CA VAL A 239 -0.61 -6.38 4.90
C VAL A 239 -0.99 -7.77 5.37
N GLY A 240 -0.64 -8.14 6.60
CA GLY A 240 -1.03 -9.42 7.18
C GLY A 240 0.13 -10.39 7.34
N TRP A 241 -0.18 -11.67 7.43
CA TRP A 241 0.78 -12.71 7.82
C TRP A 241 1.96 -12.86 6.86
N ALA A 242 1.78 -12.59 5.57
CA ALA A 242 2.88 -12.65 4.60
C ALA A 242 3.93 -11.53 4.78
N THR A 243 3.70 -10.58 5.69
CA THR A 243 4.70 -9.57 6.12
C THR A 243 5.58 -10.04 7.28
N GLN A 244 5.15 -11.10 7.98
CA GLN A 244 5.83 -11.62 9.15
C GLN A 244 6.91 -12.61 8.75
N GLY A 245 7.72 -13.07 9.70
CA GLY A 245 8.66 -14.18 9.47
C GLY A 245 9.83 -13.91 8.51
N GLY A 246 10.02 -12.66 8.05
CA GLY A 246 10.99 -12.32 7.00
C GLY A 246 10.33 -11.61 5.80
N GLY A 247 9.00 -11.69 5.70
CA GLY A 247 8.21 -10.99 4.69
C GLY A 247 8.22 -11.69 3.33
N THR A 248 7.39 -11.18 2.42
CA THR A 248 7.22 -11.70 1.06
C THR A 248 7.62 -10.63 0.05
N THR A 249 8.60 -10.96 -0.79
CA THR A 249 9.19 -10.07 -1.81
C THR A 249 9.13 -10.65 -3.22
N GLY A 250 8.80 -11.94 -3.35
CA GLY A 250 8.64 -12.60 -4.64
C GLY A 250 9.91 -12.57 -5.48
N GLY A 251 9.74 -12.12 -6.72
CA GLY A 251 10.76 -11.96 -7.75
C GLY A 251 11.59 -10.67 -7.66
N ALA A 252 11.45 -9.88 -6.60
CA ALA A 252 12.15 -8.60 -6.48
C ALA A 252 13.67 -8.77 -6.51
N GLY A 253 14.37 -7.91 -7.26
CA GLY A 253 15.83 -7.98 -7.45
C GLY A 253 16.29 -9.07 -8.43
N GLY A 254 15.38 -9.90 -8.94
CA GLY A 254 15.65 -10.90 -9.96
C GLY A 254 15.47 -10.40 -11.39
N ALA A 255 15.63 -11.32 -12.34
CA ALA A 255 15.38 -11.03 -13.75
C ALA A 255 13.88 -10.81 -14.01
N THR A 256 13.55 -9.82 -14.84
CA THR A 256 12.17 -9.64 -15.33
C THR A 256 12.04 -10.22 -16.72
N VAL A 257 11.09 -11.12 -16.91
CA VAL A 257 10.79 -11.78 -18.19
C VAL A 257 9.34 -11.57 -18.54
N THR A 258 9.02 -11.41 -19.83
CA THR A 258 7.63 -11.34 -20.31
C THR A 258 7.32 -12.59 -21.11
N VAL A 259 6.26 -13.29 -20.73
CA VAL A 259 5.82 -14.54 -21.36
C VAL A 259 4.48 -14.31 -22.06
N SER A 260 4.34 -14.84 -23.26
CA SER A 260 3.10 -14.75 -24.07
C SER A 260 2.59 -16.10 -24.54
N THR A 261 3.23 -17.19 -24.10
CA THR A 261 2.80 -18.56 -24.36
C THR A 261 2.82 -19.35 -23.05
N PHE A 262 1.93 -20.34 -22.94
CA PHE A 262 1.86 -21.18 -21.75
C PHE A 262 3.15 -22.00 -21.53
N ALA A 263 3.78 -22.48 -22.59
CA ALA A 263 5.03 -23.24 -22.52
C ALA A 263 6.19 -22.40 -21.94
N ASP A 264 6.31 -21.14 -22.35
CA ASP A 264 7.31 -20.23 -21.81
C ASP A 264 6.98 -19.84 -20.35
N PHE A 265 5.71 -19.55 -20.05
CA PHE A 265 5.26 -19.33 -18.67
C PHE A 265 5.68 -20.48 -17.74
N LYS A 266 5.34 -21.71 -18.10
CA LYS A 266 5.72 -22.91 -17.34
C LYS A 266 7.23 -23.01 -17.15
N THR A 267 7.99 -22.78 -18.23
CA THR A 267 9.47 -22.77 -18.17
C THR A 267 10.00 -21.74 -17.17
N GLN A 268 9.51 -20.50 -17.21
CA GLN A 268 10.00 -19.43 -16.33
C GLN A 268 9.57 -19.63 -14.88
N ALA A 269 8.35 -20.13 -14.65
CA ALA A 269 7.82 -20.44 -13.32
C ALA A 269 8.64 -21.52 -12.59
N GLN A 270 9.05 -22.55 -13.34
CA GLN A 270 9.82 -23.68 -12.83
C GLN A 270 11.33 -23.41 -12.75
N ALA A 271 11.81 -22.35 -13.41
CA ALA A 271 13.24 -22.10 -13.49
C ALA A 271 13.84 -21.63 -12.16
N ALA A 272 15.05 -22.10 -11.87
CA ALA A 272 15.82 -21.72 -10.68
C ALA A 272 16.18 -20.23 -10.65
N GLY A 273 16.25 -19.64 -9.46
CA GLY A 273 16.61 -18.24 -9.23
C GLY A 273 15.43 -17.28 -9.20
N THR A 274 15.68 -16.08 -8.68
CA THR A 274 14.66 -15.04 -8.48
C THR A 274 14.20 -14.46 -9.81
N ARG A 275 12.88 -14.42 -10.06
CA ARG A 275 12.31 -13.86 -11.29
C ARG A 275 10.97 -13.15 -11.08
N THR A 276 10.79 -12.05 -11.80
CA THR A 276 9.48 -11.46 -12.08
C THR A 276 9.03 -11.90 -13.47
N ILE A 277 7.90 -12.58 -13.55
CA ILE A 277 7.31 -13.17 -14.75
C ILE A 277 6.07 -12.37 -15.10
N LEU A 278 6.17 -11.55 -16.14
CA LEU A 278 5.08 -10.75 -16.67
C LEU A 278 4.28 -11.60 -17.66
N VAL A 279 3.07 -11.99 -17.29
CA VAL A 279 2.15 -12.76 -18.14
C VAL A 279 1.43 -11.79 -19.07
N ASN A 280 1.69 -11.86 -20.37
CA ASN A 280 1.09 -10.99 -21.36
C ASN A 280 0.05 -11.75 -22.20
N GLY A 281 -1.23 -11.52 -21.89
CA GLY A 281 -2.36 -12.20 -22.49
C GLY A 281 -2.89 -13.36 -21.65
N MET A 282 -3.96 -13.98 -22.14
CA MET A 282 -4.57 -15.16 -21.52
C MET A 282 -3.88 -16.42 -22.03
N LEU A 283 -3.09 -17.07 -21.19
CA LEU A 283 -2.34 -18.27 -21.54
C LEU A 283 -3.17 -19.51 -21.21
N SER A 284 -3.54 -20.27 -22.24
CA SER A 284 -4.31 -21.50 -22.07
C SER A 284 -3.39 -22.72 -22.00
N GLY A 285 -3.56 -23.54 -20.97
CA GLY A 285 -2.77 -24.74 -20.71
C GLY A 285 -3.62 -25.85 -20.10
N SER A 286 -2.96 -26.90 -19.63
CA SER A 286 -3.56 -27.98 -18.85
C SER A 286 -2.58 -28.54 -17.83
N GLY A 287 -3.11 -29.25 -16.82
CA GLY A 287 -2.31 -29.86 -15.76
C GLY A 287 -1.66 -28.82 -14.83
N THR A 288 -0.66 -29.26 -14.09
CA THR A 288 -0.01 -28.44 -13.05
C THR A 288 1.23 -27.69 -13.56
N VAL A 289 1.36 -26.45 -13.10
CA VAL A 289 2.57 -25.64 -13.23
C VAL A 289 3.20 -25.49 -11.85
N GLU A 290 4.34 -26.13 -11.64
CA GLU A 290 5.13 -25.96 -10.43
C GLU A 290 5.75 -24.56 -10.39
N ILE A 291 5.54 -23.85 -9.28
CA ILE A 291 6.13 -22.54 -9.05
C ILE A 291 7.30 -22.72 -8.09
N SER A 292 8.52 -22.53 -8.58
CA SER A 292 9.71 -22.55 -7.73
C SER A 292 9.82 -21.29 -6.86
N ALA A 293 10.68 -21.32 -5.84
CA ALA A 293 10.85 -20.19 -4.92
C ALA A 293 11.26 -18.87 -5.60
N ASN A 294 10.99 -17.74 -4.91
CA ASN A 294 11.39 -16.38 -5.28
C ASN A 294 10.81 -15.93 -6.64
N LYS A 295 9.47 -16.00 -6.75
CA LYS A 295 8.76 -15.65 -7.98
C LYS A 295 7.75 -14.55 -7.73
N THR A 296 7.68 -13.62 -8.67
CA THR A 296 6.49 -12.77 -8.86
C THR A 296 5.89 -13.15 -10.20
N ILE A 297 4.64 -13.60 -10.22
CA ILE A 297 3.89 -13.88 -11.45
C ILE A 297 2.82 -12.81 -11.54
N GLN A 298 2.95 -11.92 -12.53
CA GLN A 298 2.13 -10.73 -12.62
C GLN A 298 1.50 -10.59 -14.01
N GLY A 299 0.19 -10.42 -14.07
CA GLY A 299 -0.49 -10.11 -15.34
C GLY A 299 -0.13 -8.74 -15.89
N VAL A 300 0.06 -8.64 -17.21
CA VAL A 300 0.20 -7.36 -17.92
C VAL A 300 -1.18 -6.84 -18.29
N GLY A 301 -1.66 -5.83 -17.57
CA GLY A 301 -2.99 -5.25 -17.79
C GLY A 301 -4.14 -6.19 -17.41
N ALA A 302 -5.38 -5.76 -17.69
CA ALA A 302 -6.59 -6.38 -17.16
C ALA A 302 -6.97 -7.73 -17.79
N SER A 303 -6.43 -8.06 -18.96
CA SER A 303 -6.82 -9.26 -19.74
C SER A 303 -5.81 -10.42 -19.63
N SER A 304 -4.79 -10.27 -18.80
CA SER A 304 -3.73 -11.27 -18.66
C SER A 304 -4.09 -12.32 -17.61
N GLY A 305 -3.64 -13.56 -17.83
CA GLY A 305 -4.11 -14.65 -16.99
C GLY A 305 -3.69 -16.03 -17.45
N ILE A 306 -4.11 -17.04 -16.67
CA ILE A 306 -3.89 -18.45 -16.93
C ILE A 306 -5.26 -19.15 -16.99
N SER A 307 -5.46 -20.00 -17.99
CA SER A 307 -6.67 -20.82 -18.12
C SER A 307 -6.30 -22.29 -18.22
N GLY A 308 -6.98 -23.14 -17.46
CA GLY A 308 -6.87 -24.60 -17.59
C GLY A 308 -5.81 -25.30 -16.74
N SER A 309 -5.00 -24.56 -15.98
CA SER A 309 -3.88 -25.11 -15.21
C SER A 309 -3.85 -24.66 -13.76
N THR A 310 -3.49 -25.60 -12.88
CA THR A 310 -3.18 -25.37 -11.46
C THR A 310 -1.83 -24.67 -11.32
N LEU A 311 -1.75 -23.68 -10.45
CA LEU A 311 -0.50 -23.08 -9.99
C LEU A 311 -0.14 -23.69 -8.63
N ASN A 312 0.90 -24.54 -8.60
CA ASN A 312 1.28 -25.28 -7.39
C ASN A 312 2.52 -24.68 -6.73
N ILE A 313 2.47 -24.48 -5.42
CA ILE A 313 3.56 -23.97 -4.58
C ILE A 313 3.71 -24.93 -3.41
N GLU A 314 4.70 -25.83 -3.49
CA GLU A 314 4.87 -26.91 -2.51
C GLU A 314 6.27 -26.97 -1.89
N ASP A 315 6.36 -27.45 -0.63
CA ASP A 315 7.59 -27.85 0.06
C ASP A 315 8.71 -26.77 0.12
N MET A 316 8.36 -25.52 0.40
CA MET A 316 9.31 -24.40 0.43
C MET A 316 9.15 -23.44 1.61
N HIS A 317 10.21 -23.29 2.41
CA HIS A 317 10.22 -22.54 3.67
C HIS A 317 11.41 -21.57 3.79
N PRO A 318 11.38 -20.37 3.18
CA PRO A 318 10.25 -19.76 2.48
C PRO A 318 10.15 -20.12 0.99
N ALA A 319 8.92 -20.13 0.47
CA ALA A 319 8.64 -20.10 -0.96
C ALA A 319 8.90 -18.70 -1.52
N ASN A 320 8.47 -17.66 -0.80
CA ASN A 320 8.60 -16.27 -1.23
C ASN A 320 8.01 -16.05 -2.63
N VAL A 321 6.68 -16.22 -2.76
CA VAL A 321 5.96 -16.16 -4.04
C VAL A 321 4.87 -15.09 -4.02
N ILE A 322 4.75 -14.34 -5.11
CA ILE A 322 3.67 -13.38 -5.36
C ILE A 322 2.92 -13.81 -6.62
N ILE A 323 1.59 -13.97 -6.54
CA ILE A 323 0.69 -14.19 -7.68
C ILE A 323 -0.25 -12.99 -7.76
N GLN A 324 -0.15 -12.21 -8.84
CA GLN A 324 -0.78 -10.91 -8.87
C GLN A 324 -1.37 -10.52 -10.23
N ASN A 325 -2.52 -9.82 -10.22
CA ASN A 325 -3.13 -9.23 -11.42
C ASN A 325 -3.46 -10.22 -12.54
N LEU A 326 -3.77 -11.48 -12.20
CA LEU A 326 -4.11 -12.50 -13.16
C LEU A 326 -5.62 -12.74 -13.18
N ASN A 327 -6.13 -13.03 -14.37
CA ASN A 327 -7.37 -13.77 -14.53
C ASN A 327 -7.04 -15.28 -14.46
N ILE A 328 -7.65 -16.02 -13.54
CA ILE A 328 -7.39 -17.45 -13.35
C ILE A 328 -8.71 -18.22 -13.47
N ARG A 329 -8.79 -19.21 -14.36
CA ARG A 329 -10.04 -19.93 -14.63
C ARG A 329 -9.86 -21.30 -15.25
N GLY A 330 -10.92 -22.09 -15.22
CA GLY A 330 -11.05 -23.28 -16.07
C GLY A 330 -10.24 -24.50 -15.63
N VAL A 331 -9.84 -24.59 -14.36
CA VAL A 331 -9.04 -25.71 -13.84
C VAL A 331 -9.92 -26.90 -13.47
N LEU A 332 -9.93 -27.94 -14.31
CA LEU A 332 -10.83 -29.09 -14.12
C LEU A 332 -10.28 -30.07 -13.07
N GLY A 333 -11.12 -30.43 -12.11
CA GLY A 333 -10.87 -31.48 -11.12
C GLY A 333 -9.66 -31.25 -10.21
N ASN A 334 -9.18 -30.01 -10.10
CA ASN A 334 -8.07 -29.64 -9.24
C ASN A 334 -8.19 -28.16 -8.84
N ASP A 335 -7.33 -27.72 -7.93
CA ASP A 335 -7.32 -26.36 -7.40
C ASP A 335 -6.73 -25.37 -8.39
N ALA A 336 -7.19 -24.12 -8.37
CA ALA A 336 -6.60 -23.09 -9.20
C ALA A 336 -5.22 -22.63 -8.70
N ILE A 337 -5.11 -22.40 -7.38
CA ILE A 337 -3.86 -22.14 -6.67
C ILE A 337 -3.78 -23.13 -5.50
N GLN A 338 -2.72 -23.92 -5.47
CA GLN A 338 -2.46 -24.93 -4.44
C GLN A 338 -1.19 -24.55 -3.69
N ILE A 339 -1.28 -24.49 -2.36
CA ILE A 339 -0.19 -24.13 -1.46
C ILE A 339 -0.08 -25.21 -0.39
N GLU A 340 0.97 -26.01 -0.46
CA GLU A 340 1.17 -27.15 0.45
C GLU A 340 2.54 -27.05 1.10
N ASN A 341 2.61 -27.05 2.43
CA ASN A 341 3.90 -27.05 3.13
C ASN A 341 4.84 -25.95 2.61
N ALA A 342 4.29 -24.75 2.41
CA ALA A 342 5.00 -23.62 1.83
C ALA A 342 4.67 -22.32 2.55
N THR A 343 5.65 -21.40 2.60
CA THR A 343 5.50 -20.16 3.37
C THR A 343 5.88 -18.89 2.64
N HIS A 344 5.36 -17.76 3.13
CA HIS A 344 5.61 -16.40 2.61
C HIS A 344 5.07 -16.22 1.19
N ILE A 345 3.74 -16.21 1.08
CA ILE A 345 3.03 -16.15 -0.19
C ILE A 345 1.99 -15.02 -0.19
N TRP A 346 1.92 -14.28 -1.29
CA TRP A 346 0.96 -13.19 -1.50
C TRP A 346 0.14 -13.42 -2.76
N ILE A 347 -1.17 -13.54 -2.61
CA ILE A 347 -2.14 -13.66 -3.70
C ILE A 347 -2.93 -12.35 -3.76
N ASP A 348 -2.69 -11.54 -4.78
CA ASP A 348 -3.16 -10.14 -4.80
C ASP A 348 -3.81 -9.71 -6.11
N HIS A 349 -4.94 -8.99 -6.06
CA HIS A 349 -5.56 -8.40 -7.25
C HIS A 349 -5.81 -9.38 -8.40
N ASN A 350 -6.09 -10.65 -8.10
CA ASN A 350 -6.46 -11.63 -9.12
C ASN A 350 -7.97 -11.68 -9.30
N THR A 351 -8.43 -12.05 -10.49
CA THR A 351 -9.83 -12.40 -10.75
C THR A 351 -9.92 -13.88 -11.06
N MET A 352 -10.62 -14.62 -10.21
CA MET A 352 -10.73 -16.07 -10.22
C MET A 352 -12.17 -16.50 -10.44
N THR A 353 -12.41 -17.36 -11.43
CA THR A 353 -13.78 -17.75 -11.82
C THR A 353 -13.85 -19.18 -12.32
N SER A 354 -14.95 -19.89 -12.03
CA SER A 354 -15.33 -21.09 -12.79
C SER A 354 -16.82 -21.07 -13.18
N THR A 355 -17.65 -21.93 -12.57
CA THR A 355 -19.10 -21.90 -12.66
C THR A 355 -19.70 -22.68 -11.49
N ILE A 356 -20.86 -22.22 -11.01
CA ILE A 356 -21.74 -22.91 -10.06
C ILE A 356 -22.89 -23.68 -10.75
N ALA A 357 -22.99 -23.60 -12.08
CA ALA A 357 -24.06 -24.26 -12.83
C ALA A 357 -23.81 -25.76 -13.06
N SER A 358 -22.56 -26.20 -12.90
CA SER A 358 -22.17 -27.61 -13.02
C SER A 358 -22.10 -28.29 -11.65
N ASN A 359 -21.92 -29.61 -11.67
CA ASN A 359 -21.62 -30.39 -10.48
C ASN A 359 -20.47 -29.75 -9.66
N PRO A 360 -20.57 -29.71 -8.32
CA PRO A 360 -19.55 -29.12 -7.42
C PRO A 360 -18.12 -29.63 -7.61
N ASP A 361 -17.94 -30.83 -8.17
CA ASP A 361 -16.63 -31.50 -8.33
C ASP A 361 -16.08 -31.45 -9.76
N VAL A 362 -16.72 -30.72 -10.68
CA VAL A 362 -16.11 -30.41 -11.99
C VAL A 362 -14.86 -29.55 -11.81
N TYR A 363 -14.91 -28.64 -10.84
CA TYR A 363 -13.80 -27.84 -10.36
C TYR A 363 -13.56 -28.22 -8.89
N ASP A 364 -12.33 -28.11 -8.39
CA ASP A 364 -12.09 -28.32 -6.96
C ASP A 364 -12.07 -26.99 -6.20
N GLY A 365 -10.98 -26.66 -5.50
CA GLY A 365 -10.75 -25.42 -4.80
C GLY A 365 -10.35 -24.26 -5.73
N MET A 366 -10.49 -23.02 -5.27
CA MET A 366 -9.82 -21.89 -5.93
C MET A 366 -8.47 -21.60 -5.30
N ILE A 367 -8.39 -21.54 -3.96
CA ILE A 367 -7.16 -21.32 -3.21
C ILE A 367 -7.10 -22.26 -2.02
N ASP A 368 -6.32 -23.32 -2.13
CA ASP A 368 -6.16 -24.28 -1.05
C ASP A 368 -4.78 -24.14 -0.39
N ILE A 369 -4.81 -24.05 0.94
CA ILE A 369 -3.66 -23.85 1.82
C ILE A 369 -3.64 -25.01 2.82
N THR A 370 -2.73 -25.95 2.62
CA THR A 370 -2.74 -27.25 3.31
C THR A 370 -1.34 -27.57 3.84
N HIS A 371 -1.24 -28.68 4.59
CA HIS A 371 0.03 -29.25 5.05
C HIS A 371 0.96 -28.22 5.68
N ALA A 372 0.52 -27.56 6.77
CA ALA A 372 1.31 -26.53 7.45
C ALA A 372 1.74 -25.31 6.58
N GLY A 373 1.04 -25.01 5.49
CA GLY A 373 1.22 -23.74 4.76
C GLY A 373 1.10 -22.53 5.69
N ASP A 374 1.94 -21.51 5.53
CA ASP A 374 2.06 -20.48 6.58
C ASP A 374 2.57 -19.11 6.10
N TYR A 375 2.29 -18.06 6.86
CA TYR A 375 2.65 -16.68 6.49
C TYR A 375 2.08 -16.27 5.12
N ILE A 376 0.76 -16.34 4.97
CA ILE A 376 0.08 -16.13 3.68
C ILE A 376 -0.87 -14.94 3.75
N THR A 377 -0.97 -14.19 2.66
CA THR A 377 -1.95 -13.10 2.51
C THR A 377 -2.67 -13.22 1.18
N VAL A 378 -4.00 -13.15 1.24
CA VAL A 378 -4.92 -13.15 0.11
C VAL A 378 -5.64 -11.81 0.14
N SER A 379 -5.32 -10.92 -0.79
CA SER A 379 -5.84 -9.56 -0.77
C SER A 379 -6.35 -9.04 -2.11
N TRP A 380 -7.36 -8.18 -2.07
CA TRP A 380 -7.86 -7.48 -3.25
C TRP A 380 -8.25 -8.41 -4.42
N ASN A 381 -8.49 -9.69 -4.17
CA ASN A 381 -8.90 -10.62 -5.22
C ASN A 381 -10.40 -10.54 -5.43
N ILE A 382 -10.83 -10.94 -6.62
CA ILE A 382 -12.22 -11.28 -6.90
C ILE A 382 -12.28 -12.79 -7.08
N ILE A 383 -13.15 -13.47 -6.34
CA ILE A 383 -13.50 -14.87 -6.60
C ILE A 383 -15.01 -14.94 -6.87
N ARG A 384 -15.38 -15.47 -8.03
CA ARG A 384 -16.79 -15.51 -8.45
C ARG A 384 -17.20 -16.84 -9.03
N ASP A 385 -18.49 -17.13 -8.90
CA ASP A 385 -19.15 -18.26 -9.54
C ASP A 385 -18.40 -19.59 -9.29
N HIS A 386 -18.14 -19.90 -8.02
CA HIS A 386 -17.34 -21.07 -7.64
C HIS A 386 -17.92 -21.81 -6.43
N TRP A 387 -17.81 -23.14 -6.44
CA TRP A 387 -18.35 -23.97 -5.36
C TRP A 387 -17.47 -23.94 -4.10
N LYS A 388 -16.22 -24.41 -4.19
CA LYS A 388 -15.31 -24.61 -3.06
C LYS A 388 -14.22 -23.54 -3.08
N THR A 389 -14.41 -22.43 -2.38
CA THR A 389 -13.59 -21.23 -2.64
C THR A 389 -12.14 -21.33 -2.13
N SER A 390 -11.94 -21.44 -0.83
CA SER A 390 -10.63 -21.47 -0.21
C SER A 390 -10.62 -22.32 1.05
N LEU A 391 -9.83 -23.39 1.01
CA LEU A 391 -9.61 -24.27 2.15
C LEU A 391 -8.31 -23.93 2.87
N VAL A 392 -8.36 -23.86 4.20
CA VAL A 392 -7.19 -23.72 5.06
C VAL A 392 -7.16 -24.90 6.03
N GLY A 393 -6.27 -25.85 5.80
CA GLY A 393 -6.21 -27.15 6.47
C GLY A 393 -7.22 -28.16 5.87
N HIS A 394 -6.71 -29.23 5.26
CA HIS A 394 -7.51 -30.12 4.42
C HIS A 394 -8.31 -31.18 5.20
N SER A 395 -7.80 -31.65 6.34
CA SER A 395 -8.33 -32.81 7.04
C SER A 395 -8.45 -32.59 8.55
N ASP A 396 -9.57 -33.03 9.13
CA ASP A 396 -9.80 -33.04 10.59
C ASP A 396 -8.78 -33.92 11.33
N GLY A 397 -8.14 -34.87 10.63
CA GLY A 397 -7.13 -35.76 11.18
C GLY A 397 -5.70 -35.21 11.14
N ASN A 398 -5.45 -34.02 10.59
CA ASN A 398 -4.10 -33.51 10.31
C ASN A 398 -3.54 -32.56 11.38
N ALA A 399 -4.11 -32.58 12.59
CA ALA A 399 -3.70 -31.68 13.67
C ALA A 399 -2.20 -31.75 14.01
N GLY A 400 -1.57 -32.92 13.86
CA GLY A 400 -0.15 -33.12 14.19
C GLY A 400 0.80 -32.32 13.29
N GLU A 401 0.36 -31.95 12.09
CA GLU A 401 1.11 -31.10 11.15
C GLU A 401 0.62 -29.65 11.19
N ASP A 402 -0.70 -29.43 11.23
CA ASP A 402 -1.28 -28.10 11.00
C ASP A 402 -1.33 -27.19 12.26
N VAL A 403 -1.31 -27.76 13.48
CA VAL A 403 -1.34 -26.95 14.71
C VAL A 403 -0.04 -26.16 14.87
N GLY A 404 -0.17 -24.83 14.99
CA GLY A 404 0.96 -23.90 15.06
C GLY A 404 1.33 -23.26 13.71
N HIS A 405 0.65 -23.67 12.64
CA HIS A 405 0.82 -23.18 11.28
C HIS A 405 -0.47 -22.52 10.76
N LEU A 406 -0.66 -22.47 9.43
CA LEU A 406 -1.88 -21.99 8.77
C LEU A 406 -2.26 -20.54 9.15
N ARG A 407 -1.25 -19.67 9.31
CA ARG A 407 -1.48 -18.25 9.59
C ARG A 407 -1.71 -17.50 8.28
N VAL A 408 -2.99 -17.22 8.02
CA VAL A 408 -3.46 -16.62 6.77
C VAL A 408 -4.23 -15.32 7.04
N THR A 409 -4.01 -14.33 6.19
CA THR A 409 -4.79 -13.08 6.17
C THR A 409 -5.63 -12.99 4.89
N TYR A 410 -6.92 -12.71 5.01
CA TYR A 410 -7.80 -12.38 3.90
C TYR A 410 -8.29 -10.95 4.05
N HIS A 411 -7.99 -10.06 3.10
CA HIS A 411 -8.55 -8.71 3.14
C HIS A 411 -8.90 -8.06 1.82
N HIS A 412 -9.96 -7.25 1.83
CA HIS A 412 -10.39 -6.50 0.64
C HIS A 412 -10.71 -7.39 -0.57
N ASN A 413 -10.97 -8.68 -0.35
CA ASN A 413 -11.41 -9.57 -1.42
C ASN A 413 -12.91 -9.41 -1.66
N TRP A 414 -13.34 -9.68 -2.88
CA TRP A 414 -14.73 -9.80 -3.28
C TRP A 414 -15.08 -11.27 -3.55
N PHE A 415 -15.92 -11.85 -2.72
CA PHE A 415 -16.52 -13.16 -2.93
C PHE A 415 -17.95 -12.96 -3.42
N ASP A 416 -18.22 -13.31 -4.68
CA ASP A 416 -19.49 -13.03 -5.37
C ASP A 416 -20.07 -14.30 -6.01
N HIS A 417 -21.29 -14.68 -5.65
CA HIS A 417 -21.91 -15.92 -6.15
C HIS A 417 -21.05 -17.18 -5.91
N THR A 418 -20.29 -17.20 -4.80
CA THR A 418 -19.61 -18.40 -4.32
C THR A 418 -20.55 -19.26 -3.48
N PHE A 419 -20.36 -20.57 -3.43
CA PHE A 419 -21.21 -21.46 -2.63
C PHE A 419 -20.71 -21.63 -1.19
N GLU A 420 -19.44 -22.01 -1.00
CA GLU A 420 -18.85 -22.27 0.30
C GLU A 420 -17.35 -21.92 0.42
N ARG A 421 -16.83 -21.98 1.65
CA ARG A 421 -15.40 -21.95 2.01
C ARG A 421 -14.69 -20.63 1.68
N SER A 422 -15.17 -19.49 2.15
CA SER A 422 -14.55 -18.17 1.87
C SER A 422 -14.01 -17.43 3.11
N PRO A 423 -13.10 -18.00 3.93
CA PRO A 423 -12.50 -19.34 3.86
C PRO A 423 -13.17 -20.36 4.80
N ARG A 424 -12.89 -21.66 4.61
CA ARG A 424 -13.07 -22.70 5.65
C ARG A 424 -11.71 -23.02 6.29
N VAL A 425 -11.62 -22.90 7.61
CA VAL A 425 -10.36 -22.96 8.36
C VAL A 425 -10.39 -24.05 9.42
N ARG A 426 -9.34 -24.89 9.42
CA ARG A 426 -8.99 -25.84 10.48
C ARG A 426 -7.67 -25.46 11.13
N PHE A 427 -7.56 -25.67 12.44
CA PHE A 427 -6.36 -25.52 13.29
C PHE A 427 -5.63 -24.17 13.33
N GLY A 428 -5.60 -23.40 12.25
CA GLY A 428 -4.82 -22.17 12.12
C GLY A 428 -5.18 -21.14 13.19
N GLU A 429 -4.16 -20.53 13.79
CA GLU A 429 -4.32 -19.49 14.81
C GLU A 429 -3.19 -18.45 14.72
N THR A 430 -3.46 -17.16 14.51
CA THR A 430 -4.76 -16.54 14.21
C THR A 430 -4.96 -16.37 12.71
N VAL A 431 -6.06 -16.87 12.14
CA VAL A 431 -6.48 -16.46 10.77
C VAL A 431 -7.26 -15.15 10.86
N HIS A 432 -6.91 -14.19 10.00
CA HIS A 432 -7.48 -12.85 10.05
C HIS A 432 -8.24 -12.53 8.77
N VAL A 433 -9.56 -12.32 8.88
CA VAL A 433 -10.46 -12.07 7.76
C VAL A 433 -11.08 -10.69 7.96
N PHE A 434 -10.63 -9.67 7.22
CA PHE A 434 -11.10 -8.31 7.42
C PHE A 434 -11.37 -7.50 6.15
N ASN A 435 -12.33 -6.59 6.22
CA ASN A 435 -12.72 -5.72 5.10
C ASN A 435 -13.01 -6.48 3.77
N ASN A 436 -13.45 -7.73 3.81
CA ASN A 436 -13.88 -8.43 2.60
C ASN A 436 -15.35 -8.13 2.31
N TYR A 437 -15.73 -8.23 1.04
CA TYR A 437 -17.10 -8.10 0.59
C TYR A 437 -17.61 -9.45 0.09
N TYR A 438 -18.63 -9.97 0.77
CA TYR A 438 -19.33 -11.20 0.44
C TYR A 438 -20.70 -10.84 -0.12
N THR A 439 -21.03 -11.32 -1.31
CA THR A 439 -22.34 -11.08 -1.90
C THR A 439 -22.89 -12.30 -2.63
N ASN A 440 -24.19 -12.53 -2.48
CA ASN A 440 -24.93 -13.61 -3.17
C ASN A 440 -24.38 -15.02 -2.89
N VAL A 441 -23.99 -15.27 -1.63
CA VAL A 441 -23.56 -16.58 -1.13
C VAL A 441 -24.80 -17.30 -0.57
N ASN A 442 -25.80 -17.51 -1.42
CA ASN A 442 -27.15 -17.93 -1.02
C ASN A 442 -27.81 -18.84 -2.06
N ASN A 443 -27.03 -19.66 -2.75
CA ASN A 443 -27.51 -20.59 -3.78
C ASN A 443 -28.60 -21.53 -3.25
N ASN A 444 -28.43 -22.03 -2.03
CA ASN A 444 -29.43 -22.81 -1.30
C ASN A 444 -29.22 -22.69 0.22
N ALA A 445 -29.92 -23.51 0.99
CA ALA A 445 -29.86 -23.50 2.45
C ALA A 445 -28.49 -23.90 3.03
N ASP A 446 -27.62 -24.54 2.24
CA ASP A 446 -26.31 -25.05 2.67
C ASP A 446 -25.16 -24.08 2.35
N SER A 447 -25.42 -22.99 1.61
CA SER A 447 -24.39 -22.00 1.28
C SER A 447 -23.89 -21.25 2.53
N TYR A 448 -22.59 -20.97 2.60
CA TYR A 448 -22.00 -20.16 3.67
C TYR A 448 -20.74 -19.43 3.22
N ALA A 449 -20.41 -18.33 3.89
CA ALA A 449 -19.18 -17.60 3.63
C ALA A 449 -18.00 -18.18 4.42
N ILE A 450 -17.91 -17.94 5.73
CA ILE A 450 -16.73 -18.31 6.54
C ILE A 450 -17.05 -19.53 7.41
N ALA A 451 -16.08 -20.42 7.63
CA ALA A 451 -16.17 -21.46 8.66
C ALA A 451 -14.88 -21.55 9.48
N SER A 452 -15.00 -21.48 10.80
CA SER A 452 -13.95 -21.79 11.77
C SER A 452 -14.29 -23.13 12.43
N VAL A 453 -13.47 -24.14 12.19
CA VAL A 453 -13.69 -25.51 12.69
C VAL A 453 -12.38 -26.09 13.27
N MET A 454 -12.46 -27.23 13.95
CA MET A 454 -11.31 -27.95 14.50
C MET A 454 -10.40 -27.05 15.36
N ASN A 455 -11.00 -26.28 16.27
CA ASN A 455 -10.32 -25.35 17.17
C ASN A 455 -9.48 -24.24 16.47
N ALA A 456 -9.68 -23.99 15.17
CA ALA A 456 -9.11 -22.82 14.49
C ALA A 456 -9.48 -21.53 15.24
N GLY A 457 -8.60 -20.52 15.21
CA GLY A 457 -8.84 -19.20 15.78
C GLY A 457 -8.97 -18.14 14.69
N VAL A 458 -10.20 -17.72 14.39
CA VAL A 458 -10.49 -16.78 13.28
C VAL A 458 -11.00 -15.44 13.81
N LEU A 459 -10.30 -14.34 13.48
CA LEU A 459 -10.80 -12.98 13.70
C LEU A 459 -11.51 -12.49 12.43
N VAL A 460 -12.81 -12.24 12.53
CA VAL A 460 -13.67 -11.74 11.43
C VAL A 460 -14.05 -10.30 11.72
N GLU A 461 -13.41 -9.33 11.06
CA GLU A 461 -13.55 -7.90 11.38
C GLU A 461 -13.89 -7.00 10.19
N GLY A 462 -14.89 -6.13 10.30
CA GLY A 462 -15.13 -5.10 9.28
C GLY A 462 -15.59 -5.63 7.93
N ASN A 463 -16.06 -6.88 7.83
CA ASN A 463 -16.52 -7.46 6.58
C ASN A 463 -17.97 -7.06 6.26
N VAL A 464 -18.31 -7.02 4.98
CA VAL A 464 -19.67 -6.75 4.50
C VAL A 464 -20.25 -8.04 3.90
N PHE A 465 -21.40 -8.48 4.40
CA PHE A 465 -22.14 -9.64 3.92
C PHE A 465 -23.51 -9.21 3.39
N GLU A 466 -23.74 -9.35 2.09
CA GLU A 466 -25.01 -9.03 1.44
C GLU A 466 -25.61 -10.26 0.76
N ASN A 467 -26.83 -10.65 1.14
CA ASN A 467 -27.48 -11.85 0.59
C ASN A 467 -26.63 -13.12 0.79
N VAL A 468 -26.19 -13.36 2.03
CA VAL A 468 -25.37 -14.53 2.41
C VAL A 468 -26.19 -15.45 3.29
N GLN A 469 -26.40 -16.70 2.88
CA GLN A 469 -27.24 -17.65 3.61
C GLN A 469 -26.77 -17.88 5.05
N GLN A 470 -25.47 -18.12 5.24
CA GLN A 470 -24.81 -18.15 6.55
C GLN A 470 -23.49 -17.38 6.48
N ALA A 471 -23.32 -16.34 7.30
CA ALA A 471 -22.10 -15.54 7.25
C ALA A 471 -20.90 -16.29 7.85
N CYS A 472 -21.06 -16.92 9.01
CA CYS A 472 -19.99 -17.68 9.65
C CYS A 472 -20.49 -18.91 10.41
N TRP A 473 -19.84 -20.06 10.22
CA TRP A 473 -19.92 -21.22 11.12
C TRP A 473 -18.79 -21.19 12.15
N SER A 474 -19.09 -21.50 13.42
CA SER A 474 -18.07 -21.65 14.46
C SER A 474 -18.52 -22.53 15.61
N ALA A 475 -19.49 -22.06 16.42
CA ALA A 475 -19.85 -22.70 17.69
C ALA A 475 -20.50 -24.06 17.49
N SER A 476 -21.21 -24.25 16.37
CA SER A 476 -21.84 -25.51 16.01
C SER A 476 -20.91 -26.50 15.32
N GLY A 477 -19.70 -26.08 14.92
CA GLY A 477 -18.93 -26.78 13.90
C GLY A 477 -19.60 -26.68 12.52
N TYR A 478 -19.13 -27.47 11.56
CA TYR A 478 -19.75 -27.59 10.24
C TYR A 478 -19.48 -28.97 9.64
N ALA A 479 -20.54 -29.60 9.10
CA ALA A 479 -20.53 -31.00 8.68
C ALA A 479 -19.98 -31.89 9.82
N ASP A 480 -19.00 -32.75 9.52
CA ASP A 480 -18.36 -33.63 10.51
C ASP A 480 -17.26 -32.95 11.33
N SER A 481 -16.91 -31.69 11.03
CA SER A 481 -15.82 -30.99 11.70
C SER A 481 -16.30 -30.34 13.00
N ASP A 482 -15.58 -30.61 14.09
CA ASP A 482 -15.81 -30.03 15.41
C ASP A 482 -15.76 -28.50 15.41
N PRO A 483 -16.35 -27.83 16.42
CA PRO A 483 -16.33 -26.37 16.55
C PRO A 483 -14.92 -25.75 16.52
N GLY A 484 -14.82 -24.59 15.89
CA GLY A 484 -13.68 -23.68 15.98
C GLY A 484 -13.99 -22.49 16.88
N ARG A 485 -13.01 -21.59 17.04
CA ARG A 485 -13.13 -20.32 17.75
C ARG A 485 -13.19 -19.18 16.73
N LEU A 486 -14.10 -18.24 16.95
CA LEU A 486 -14.31 -17.10 16.07
C LEU A 486 -14.71 -15.87 16.88
N VAL A 487 -13.98 -14.78 16.68
CA VAL A 487 -14.32 -13.45 17.20
C VAL A 487 -14.78 -12.57 16.05
N ALA A 488 -16.02 -12.09 16.12
CA ALA A 488 -16.60 -11.19 15.12
C ALA A 488 -16.60 -9.73 15.63
N ARG A 489 -16.19 -8.77 14.80
CA ARG A 489 -16.14 -7.34 15.14
C ARG A 489 -16.59 -6.49 13.96
N ASN A 490 -17.42 -5.48 14.20
CA ASN A 490 -17.76 -4.45 13.20
C ASN A 490 -18.18 -4.98 11.81
N ASN A 491 -18.81 -6.16 11.71
CA ASN A 491 -19.27 -6.71 10.44
C ASN A 491 -20.66 -6.15 10.09
N SER A 492 -20.90 -5.89 8.82
CA SER A 492 -22.21 -5.48 8.30
C SER A 492 -22.90 -6.67 7.63
N LEU A 493 -24.11 -7.00 8.09
CA LEU A 493 -24.91 -8.10 7.57
C LEU A 493 -26.23 -7.53 7.03
N THR A 494 -26.45 -7.63 5.72
CA THR A 494 -27.68 -7.21 5.05
C THR A 494 -28.30 -8.40 4.33
N ASN A 495 -29.53 -8.78 4.68
CA ASN A 495 -30.20 -9.99 4.16
C ASN A 495 -29.33 -11.25 4.29
N SER A 496 -28.60 -11.35 5.41
CA SER A 496 -27.62 -12.41 5.62
C SER A 496 -27.89 -13.16 6.92
N GLY A 497 -27.62 -14.46 6.92
CA GLY A 497 -27.61 -15.29 8.12
C GLY A 497 -26.51 -14.89 9.09
N PRO A 498 -26.52 -15.44 10.32
CA PRO A 498 -25.65 -15.01 11.38
C PRO A 498 -24.17 -15.33 11.10
N CYS A 499 -23.30 -14.63 11.83
CA CYS A 499 -21.90 -14.99 12.00
C CYS A 499 -21.74 -15.56 13.41
N GLU A 500 -21.64 -16.88 13.53
CA GLU A 500 -21.42 -17.53 14.82
C GLU A 500 -20.08 -17.13 15.43
N THR A 501 -20.05 -16.99 16.75
CA THR A 501 -18.84 -16.69 17.51
C THR A 501 -18.62 -17.77 18.57
N ASN A 502 -17.36 -18.05 18.88
CA ASN A 502 -17.00 -18.99 19.93
C ASN A 502 -15.61 -18.67 20.49
N GLY A 503 -15.45 -18.79 21.81
CA GLY A 503 -14.16 -18.66 22.50
C GLY A 503 -13.44 -17.33 22.27
N THR A 504 -12.10 -17.41 22.25
CA THR A 504 -11.19 -16.28 22.04
C THR A 504 -10.19 -16.61 20.93
N VAL A 505 -9.56 -15.59 20.37
CA VAL A 505 -8.56 -15.71 19.32
C VAL A 505 -7.30 -14.95 19.76
N ALA A 506 -6.12 -15.50 19.47
CA ALA A 506 -4.85 -14.84 19.80
C ALA A 506 -4.71 -13.45 19.16
N ALA A 507 -3.85 -12.61 19.75
CA ALA A 507 -3.59 -11.28 19.23
C ALA A 507 -2.77 -11.34 17.93
N LEU A 508 -3.03 -10.40 17.02
CA LEU A 508 -2.28 -10.26 15.78
C LEU A 508 -0.92 -9.59 16.05
N PRO A 509 0.20 -10.11 15.48
CA PRO A 509 1.52 -9.54 15.70
C PRO A 509 1.85 -8.36 14.77
N TYR A 510 1.03 -8.11 13.75
CA TYR A 510 1.25 -7.05 12.76
C TYR A 510 0.28 -5.88 12.93
N GLY A 511 0.75 -4.69 12.54
CA GLY A 511 -0.11 -3.51 12.42
C GLY A 511 -0.99 -3.59 11.18
N TYR A 512 -2.25 -3.22 11.31
CA TYR A 512 -3.20 -3.01 10.22
C TYR A 512 -4.19 -1.92 10.63
N THR A 513 -5.00 -1.46 9.67
CA THR A 513 -6.12 -0.56 9.94
C THR A 513 -7.33 -1.15 9.27
N ALA A 514 -8.29 -1.63 10.07
CA ALA A 514 -9.60 -1.98 9.56
C ALA A 514 -10.25 -0.71 9.01
N ALA A 515 -10.92 -0.83 7.86
CA ALA A 515 -11.59 0.30 7.25
C ALA A 515 -12.93 0.51 7.97
N ASP A 516 -13.54 1.67 7.78
CA ASP A 516 -14.95 1.81 8.10
C ASP A 516 -15.72 0.80 7.23
N VAL A 517 -16.48 -0.10 7.88
CA VAL A 517 -17.28 -1.14 7.23
C VAL A 517 -18.25 -0.55 6.20
N GLY A 518 -18.72 0.69 6.40
CA GLY A 518 -19.57 1.40 5.43
C GLY A 518 -18.88 1.70 4.09
N THR A 519 -17.54 1.72 4.05
CA THR A 519 -16.74 2.00 2.84
C THR A 519 -16.24 0.73 2.15
N VAL A 520 -16.28 -0.42 2.82
CA VAL A 520 -15.67 -1.66 2.35
C VAL A 520 -16.25 -2.09 1.01
N LYS A 521 -17.58 -2.08 0.84
CA LYS A 521 -18.22 -2.42 -0.43
C LYS A 521 -17.72 -1.54 -1.58
N SER A 522 -17.72 -0.21 -1.42
CA SER A 522 -17.27 0.70 -2.47
C SER A 522 -15.78 0.54 -2.79
N SER A 523 -14.94 0.36 -1.77
CA SER A 523 -13.50 0.19 -1.95
C SER A 523 -13.19 -1.12 -2.67
N VAL A 524 -13.77 -2.23 -2.21
CA VAL A 524 -13.55 -3.56 -2.79
C VAL A 524 -14.09 -3.63 -4.22
N THR A 525 -15.29 -3.14 -4.49
CA THR A 525 -15.84 -3.16 -5.86
C THR A 525 -15.07 -2.27 -6.85
N ALA A 526 -14.42 -1.21 -6.37
CA ALA A 526 -13.60 -0.34 -7.20
C ALA A 526 -12.18 -0.89 -7.45
N GLY A 527 -11.59 -1.51 -6.42
CA GLY A 527 -10.17 -1.86 -6.38
C GLY A 527 -9.84 -3.34 -6.54
N ALA A 528 -10.75 -4.27 -6.25
CA ALA A 528 -10.39 -5.70 -6.33
C ALA A 528 -10.30 -6.20 -7.78
N GLY A 529 -9.46 -7.20 -7.98
CA GLY A 529 -9.36 -7.99 -9.21
C GLY A 529 -8.29 -7.54 -10.21
N ALA A 530 -8.20 -8.29 -11.30
CA ALA A 530 -7.24 -8.02 -12.36
C ALA A 530 -7.56 -6.69 -13.07
N GLY A 531 -6.50 -5.98 -13.47
CA GLY A 531 -6.56 -4.66 -14.07
C GLY A 531 -6.60 -3.50 -13.07
N LYS A 532 -6.36 -3.76 -11.78
CA LYS A 532 -6.50 -2.77 -10.69
C LYS A 532 -5.23 -2.53 -9.87
N LEU A 533 -4.08 -3.01 -10.36
CA LEU A 533 -2.79 -2.62 -9.80
C LEU A 533 -2.45 -1.15 -10.04
#